data_AF-A0A922HNX0-F1
#
_entry.id   AF-A0A922HNX0-F1
#
_cell.length_a   1.000
_cell.length_b   1.000
_cell.length_c   1.000
_cell.angle_alpha   90.00
_cell.angle_beta   90.00
_cell.angle_gamma   90.00
#
_symmetry.space_group_name_H-M   'P 1'
#
loop_
_entity.id
_entity.type
_entity.pdbx_description
1 polymer ?
#
loop_
_entity_poly.entity_id
_entity_poly.type
_entity_poly.pdbx_seq_one_letter_code
_entity_poly.pdbx_strand_id
1 'polypeptide(L)'
;MSLIHKIFKQNLSLLLSRQNYDGLITRMFTEELIITILLTFRLNFSLSDYYFHRVSINFVTLKPALVITTISWLTISLFLSMIFWPNNQLLITIKHYEEMFKTPAMNLLFIQFVIMFMIMEYLSFFFMKETLMYRCPLIDLLAVDLPIQEKKFTTKMRQNLIKIFVIINFITTITYLNMIIIIFTISIRLNYLYLPFYLDNRITMIQFSTCFPSSLLIAMKVISLAFQLCTSGKLFLYYLLFFTYRIKQLYRISWSIIKASFYSSYFAKKRFWFQFFREYIILYGTTVRLNRSVKVALLIIELINKSLVIFGCVCETRRKTNWKM
;
A
#
# COMPACT_ATOMS: atom_id res chain seq x y z
N MET A 1 10.67 -9.39 -28.86
CA MET A 1 9.32 -9.15 -28.31
C MET A 1 8.39 -10.36 -28.35
N SER A 2 8.34 -11.16 -29.43
CA SER A 2 7.41 -12.30 -29.55
C SER A 2 7.61 -13.42 -28.52
N LEU A 3 8.86 -13.71 -28.13
CA LEU A 3 9.20 -14.73 -27.12
C LEU A 3 8.70 -14.37 -25.72
N ILE A 4 8.90 -13.12 -25.30
CA ILE A 4 8.46 -12.60 -23.99
C ILE A 4 6.92 -12.63 -23.92
N HIS A 5 6.23 -12.24 -24.99
CA HIS A 5 4.77 -12.33 -25.05
C HIS A 5 4.27 -13.77 -24.95
N LYS A 6 4.96 -14.74 -25.58
CA LYS A 6 4.60 -16.16 -25.54
C LYS A 6 4.80 -16.77 -24.15
N ILE A 7 5.94 -16.46 -23.50
CA ILE A 7 6.24 -16.90 -22.13
C ILE A 7 5.25 -16.29 -21.13
N PHE A 8 4.94 -15.00 -21.27
CA PHE A 8 3.96 -14.31 -20.44
C PHE A 8 2.57 -14.96 -20.56
N LYS A 9 2.12 -15.21 -21.79
CA LYS A 9 0.82 -15.83 -22.05
C LYS A 9 0.75 -17.25 -21.49
N GLN A 10 1.84 -18.01 -21.61
CA GLN A 10 1.93 -19.39 -21.13
C GLN A 10 1.97 -19.47 -19.59
N ASN A 11 2.73 -18.59 -18.94
CA ASN A 11 2.77 -18.51 -17.47
C ASN A 11 1.45 -18.01 -16.89
N LEU A 12 0.82 -17.02 -17.52
CA LEU A 12 -0.50 -16.55 -17.13
C LEU A 12 -1.56 -17.65 -17.32
N SER A 13 -1.51 -18.40 -18.42
CA SER A 13 -2.45 -19.50 -18.66
C SER A 13 -2.28 -20.66 -17.67
N LEU A 14 -1.04 -20.98 -17.28
CA LEU A 14 -0.74 -22.01 -16.28
C LEU A 14 -1.18 -21.59 -14.87
N LEU A 15 -1.03 -20.30 -14.53
CA LEU A 15 -1.54 -19.74 -13.28
C LEU A 15 -3.07 -19.77 -13.23
N LEU A 16 -3.73 -19.44 -14.34
CA LEU A 16 -5.19 -19.47 -14.47
C LEU A 16 -5.76 -20.90 -14.47
N SER A 17 -5.07 -21.88 -15.06
CA SER A 17 -5.55 -23.27 -15.11
C SER A 17 -5.46 -23.99 -13.76
N ARG A 18 -4.49 -23.64 -12.91
CA ARG A 18 -4.33 -24.20 -11.56
C ARG A 18 -5.40 -23.72 -10.55
N GLN A 19 -6.22 -22.73 -10.90
CA GLN A 19 -7.10 -22.02 -9.95
C GLN A 19 -8.62 -22.27 -10.14
N ASN A 20 -9.00 -23.35 -10.81
CA ASN A 20 -10.42 -23.68 -11.06
C ASN A 20 -11.19 -24.31 -9.87
N TYR A 21 -10.77 -24.10 -8.62
CA TYR A 21 -11.41 -24.70 -7.43
C TYR A 21 -12.27 -23.72 -6.61
N ASP A 22 -13.45 -24.19 -6.20
CA ASP A 22 -14.57 -23.43 -5.66
C ASP A 22 -14.39 -22.85 -4.23
N GLY A 23 -13.17 -22.62 -3.75
CA GLY A 23 -12.88 -21.99 -2.43
C GLY A 23 -11.85 -20.85 -2.45
N LEU A 24 -11.48 -20.35 -3.64
CA LEU A 24 -10.27 -19.55 -3.83
C LEU A 24 -10.38 -18.06 -3.47
N ILE A 25 -11.54 -17.41 -3.65
CA ILE A 25 -11.64 -15.94 -3.45
C ILE A 25 -11.34 -15.59 -2.00
N THR A 26 -12.11 -16.11 -1.03
CA THR A 26 -11.87 -15.80 0.39
C THR A 26 -10.43 -16.07 0.80
N ARG A 27 -9.86 -17.21 0.38
CA ARG A 27 -8.48 -17.59 0.70
C ARG A 27 -7.47 -16.59 0.12
N MET A 28 -7.60 -16.22 -1.15
CA MET A 28 -6.76 -15.20 -1.77
C MET A 28 -6.89 -13.85 -1.04
N PHE A 29 -8.09 -13.48 -0.60
CA PHE A 29 -8.29 -12.26 0.20
C PHE A 29 -7.66 -12.34 1.58
N THR A 30 -7.75 -13.50 2.23
CA THR A 30 -7.13 -13.70 3.55
C THR A 30 -5.62 -13.60 3.49
N GLU A 31 -4.98 -14.19 2.47
CA GLU A 31 -3.52 -14.15 2.31
C GLU A 31 -3.03 -12.70 2.09
N GLU A 32 -3.68 -11.95 1.20
CA GLU A 32 -3.33 -10.55 0.94
C GLU A 32 -3.61 -9.60 2.11
N LEU A 33 -4.69 -9.87 2.84
CA LEU A 33 -5.00 -9.11 4.03
C LEU A 33 -4.01 -9.42 5.15
N ILE A 34 -3.55 -10.65 5.32
CA ILE A 34 -2.51 -10.96 6.32
C ILE A 34 -1.25 -10.13 6.02
N ILE A 35 -0.86 -10.04 4.75
CA ILE A 35 0.27 -9.20 4.32
C ILE A 35 -0.02 -7.72 4.62
N THR A 36 -1.23 -7.24 4.30
CA THR A 36 -1.61 -5.84 4.56
C THR A 36 -1.64 -5.53 6.07
N ILE A 37 -2.16 -6.44 6.89
CA ILE A 37 -2.17 -6.37 8.36
C ILE A 37 -0.75 -6.27 8.90
N LEU A 38 0.14 -7.15 8.44
CA LEU A 38 1.51 -7.18 8.93
C LEU A 38 2.30 -5.90 8.57
N LEU A 39 2.03 -5.29 7.42
CA LEU A 39 2.80 -4.13 6.94
C LEU A 39 2.16 -2.79 7.31
N THR A 40 0.85 -2.66 7.12
CA THR A 40 0.11 -1.40 7.31
C THR A 40 -0.30 -1.23 8.75
N PHE A 41 -0.88 -2.28 9.34
CA PHE A 41 -1.37 -2.28 10.72
C PHE A 41 -0.28 -2.67 11.72
N ARG A 42 0.77 -3.37 11.24
CA ARG A 42 1.94 -3.83 12.00
C ARG A 42 1.62 -4.78 13.15
N LEU A 43 0.50 -5.49 13.03
CA LEU A 43 0.06 -6.47 14.00
C LEU A 43 0.18 -7.86 13.39
N ASN A 44 0.39 -8.87 14.23
CA ASN A 44 0.36 -10.27 13.83
C ASN A 44 -0.79 -10.99 14.55
N PHE A 45 -1.92 -11.14 13.85
CA PHE A 45 -3.12 -11.83 14.34
C PHE A 45 -3.89 -12.48 13.19
N SER A 46 -4.74 -13.46 13.50
CA SER A 46 -5.62 -14.10 12.51
C SER A 46 -6.95 -13.36 12.38
N LEU A 47 -7.58 -13.40 11.20
CA LEU A 47 -8.92 -12.82 11.00
C LEU A 47 -9.97 -13.38 11.99
N SER A 48 -9.86 -14.65 12.37
CA SER A 48 -10.72 -15.26 13.38
C SER A 48 -10.53 -14.63 14.76
N ASP A 49 -9.29 -14.32 15.16
CA ASP A 49 -9.03 -13.65 16.44
C ASP A 49 -9.68 -12.28 16.45
N TYR A 50 -9.64 -11.55 15.35
CA TYR A 50 -10.32 -10.27 15.23
C TYR A 50 -11.84 -10.43 15.29
N TYR A 51 -12.41 -11.38 14.53
CA TYR A 51 -13.84 -11.67 14.53
C TYR A 51 -14.38 -11.98 15.94
N PHE A 52 -13.68 -12.84 16.69
CA PHE A 52 -14.08 -13.22 18.04
C PHE A 52 -13.62 -12.25 19.14
N HIS A 53 -13.04 -11.11 18.78
CA HIS A 53 -12.52 -10.11 19.71
C HIS A 53 -11.45 -10.66 20.68
N ARG A 54 -10.55 -11.50 20.16
CA ARG A 54 -9.49 -12.23 20.89
C ARG A 54 -8.07 -11.86 20.45
N VAL A 55 -7.88 -10.73 19.77
CA VAL A 55 -6.54 -10.20 19.46
C VAL A 55 -5.84 -9.90 20.79
N SER A 56 -4.93 -10.78 21.19
CA SER A 56 -4.16 -10.64 22.41
C SER A 56 -3.05 -9.59 22.24
N ILE A 57 -2.87 -8.74 23.26
CA ILE A 57 -1.80 -7.73 23.28
C ILE A 57 -0.54 -8.39 23.83
N ASN A 58 0.06 -9.27 23.03
CA ASN A 58 1.26 -10.02 23.37
C ASN A 58 2.45 -9.57 22.51
N PHE A 59 3.68 -9.88 22.96
CA PHE A 59 4.90 -9.56 22.22
C PHE A 59 4.88 -10.11 20.78
N VAL A 60 4.35 -11.32 20.57
CA VAL A 60 4.23 -11.92 19.24
C VAL A 60 3.38 -11.07 18.29
N THR A 61 2.27 -10.52 18.79
CA THR A 61 1.34 -9.70 18.02
C THR A 61 1.93 -8.32 17.71
N LEU A 62 2.68 -7.74 18.66
CA LEU A 62 3.28 -6.40 18.53
C LEU A 62 4.69 -6.41 17.93
N LYS A 63 5.34 -7.57 17.77
CA LYS A 63 6.71 -7.68 17.25
C LYS A 63 6.90 -6.96 15.90
N PRO A 64 6.01 -7.07 14.90
CA PRO A 64 6.17 -6.34 13.65
C PRO A 64 6.09 -4.82 13.86
N ALA A 65 5.17 -4.35 14.72
CA ALA A 65 5.09 -2.94 15.10
C ALA A 65 6.40 -2.45 15.70
N LEU A 66 6.97 -3.17 16.66
CA LEU A 66 8.23 -2.77 17.27
C LEU A 66 9.36 -2.70 16.23
N VAL A 67 9.56 -3.74 15.43
CA VAL A 67 10.67 -3.80 14.44
C VAL A 67 10.51 -2.76 13.33
N ILE A 68 9.33 -2.65 12.73
CA ILE A 68 9.12 -1.71 11.61
C ILE A 68 9.18 -0.27 12.12
N THR A 69 8.60 0.01 13.29
CA THR A 69 8.58 1.36 13.86
C THR A 69 10.00 1.79 14.28
N THR A 70 10.81 0.90 14.87
CA THR A 70 12.20 1.25 15.22
C THR A 70 13.05 1.55 13.98
N ILE A 71 12.97 0.74 12.92
CA ILE A 71 13.67 1.02 11.65
C ILE A 71 13.21 2.39 11.11
N SER A 72 11.92 2.68 11.18
CA SER A 72 11.35 3.93 10.70
C SER A 72 11.87 5.14 11.48
N TRP A 73 11.85 5.09 12.81
CA TRP A 73 12.38 6.18 13.63
C TRP A 73 13.90 6.32 13.52
N LEU A 74 14.64 5.23 13.35
CA LEU A 74 16.07 5.29 13.06
C LEU A 74 16.32 6.01 11.72
N THR A 75 15.57 5.69 10.66
CA THR A 75 15.70 6.39 9.37
C THR A 75 15.34 7.86 9.45
N ILE A 76 14.26 8.20 10.16
CA ILE A 76 13.84 9.59 10.38
C ILE A 76 14.93 10.34 11.14
N SER A 77 15.44 9.76 12.23
CA SER A 77 16.52 10.35 13.03
C SER A 77 17.78 10.56 12.20
N LEU A 78 18.12 9.61 11.32
CA LEU A 78 19.24 9.72 10.40
C LEU A 78 19.08 10.91 9.45
N PHE A 79 17.93 11.05 8.78
CA PHE A 79 17.66 12.22 7.94
C PHE A 79 17.66 13.53 8.72
N LEU A 80 17.05 13.57 9.91
CA LEU A 80 17.05 14.75 10.77
C LEU A 80 18.47 15.16 11.17
N SER A 81 19.32 14.19 11.52
CA SER A 81 20.72 14.45 11.87
C SER A 81 21.53 14.99 10.68
N MET A 82 21.27 14.51 9.45
CA MET A 82 21.87 15.09 8.24
C MET A 82 21.42 16.53 7.98
N ILE A 83 20.17 16.87 8.30
CA ILE A 83 19.59 18.21 8.08
C ILE A 83 20.07 19.22 9.14
N PHE A 84 19.93 18.87 10.42
CA PHE A 84 20.19 19.79 11.53
C PHE A 84 21.64 19.81 11.99
N TRP A 85 22.41 18.75 11.72
CA TRP A 85 23.81 18.67 12.13
C TRP A 85 24.74 18.46 10.91
N PRO A 86 24.89 19.48 10.05
CA PRO A 86 25.64 19.34 8.80
C PRO A 86 27.14 19.10 9.01
N ASN A 87 27.70 19.43 10.16
CA ASN A 87 29.12 19.24 10.50
C ASN A 87 29.39 17.99 11.35
N ASN A 88 28.55 16.96 11.24
CA ASN A 88 28.70 15.73 12.02
C ASN A 88 29.88 14.87 11.49
N GLN A 89 30.75 14.41 12.39
CA GLN A 89 31.86 13.50 12.07
C GLN A 89 31.39 12.07 11.73
N LEU A 90 30.13 11.74 11.99
CA LEU A 90 29.57 10.40 11.76
C LEU A 90 28.85 10.27 10.41
N LEU A 91 28.36 11.36 9.82
CA LEU A 91 27.53 11.32 8.62
C LEU A 91 28.10 12.23 7.54
N ILE A 92 27.88 11.83 6.28
CA ILE A 92 28.23 12.67 5.14
C ILE A 92 27.31 13.89 5.09
N THR A 93 27.92 15.05 4.87
CA THR A 93 27.21 16.32 4.81
C THR A 93 26.34 16.39 3.55
N ILE A 94 25.23 17.13 3.61
CA ILE A 94 24.30 17.28 2.47
C ILE A 94 25.02 17.86 1.23
N LYS A 95 26.03 18.71 1.41
CA LYS A 95 26.80 19.29 0.31
C LYS A 95 27.49 18.22 -0.55
N HIS A 96 28.02 17.17 0.06
CA HIS A 96 28.61 16.06 -0.69
C HIS A 96 27.55 15.33 -1.52
N TYR A 97 26.32 15.18 -1.02
CA TYR A 97 25.21 14.65 -1.82
C TYR A 97 24.86 15.57 -3.00
N GLU A 98 24.87 16.89 -2.80
CA GLU A 98 24.63 17.86 -3.88
C GLU A 98 25.71 17.77 -4.97
N GLU A 99 26.98 17.63 -4.59
CA GLU A 99 28.11 17.44 -5.51
C GLU A 99 28.00 16.12 -6.27
N MET A 100 27.66 15.03 -5.59
CA MET A 100 27.50 13.70 -6.18
C MET A 100 26.41 13.66 -7.25
N PHE A 101 25.24 14.23 -6.94
CA PHE A 101 24.09 14.20 -7.82
C PHE A 101 24.04 15.38 -8.79
N LYS A 102 24.94 16.38 -8.62
CA LYS A 102 24.93 17.64 -9.37
C LYS A 102 23.58 18.36 -9.29
N THR A 103 22.91 18.24 -8.16
CA THR A 103 21.58 18.81 -7.92
C THR A 103 21.64 19.73 -6.71
N PRO A 104 21.40 21.04 -6.86
CA PRO A 104 21.34 21.94 -5.72
C PRO A 104 20.10 21.64 -4.86
N ALA A 105 20.19 21.95 -3.57
CA ALA A 105 19.10 21.84 -2.59
C ALA A 105 18.64 20.40 -2.27
N MET A 106 19.58 19.47 -2.12
CA MET A 106 19.26 18.09 -1.65
C MET A 106 18.69 18.07 -0.23
N ASN A 107 18.95 19.12 0.56
CA ASN A 107 18.34 19.30 1.88
C ASN A 107 16.81 19.26 1.84
N LEU A 108 16.22 19.88 0.82
CA LEU A 108 14.79 19.88 0.62
C LEU A 108 14.31 18.41 0.46
N LEU A 109 14.98 17.62 -0.36
CA LEU A 109 14.54 16.25 -0.67
C LEU A 109 14.54 15.36 0.59
N PHE A 110 15.53 15.54 1.46
CA PHE A 110 15.56 14.87 2.77
C PHE A 110 14.43 15.33 3.69
N ILE A 111 14.11 16.63 3.73
CA ILE A 111 12.95 17.15 4.49
C ILE A 111 11.65 16.49 3.98
N GLN A 112 11.49 16.35 2.67
CA GLN A 112 10.31 15.71 2.08
C GLN A 112 10.21 14.24 2.49
N PHE A 113 11.32 13.49 2.52
CA PHE A 113 11.32 12.12 3.02
C PHE A 113 10.95 12.03 4.49
N VAL A 114 11.44 12.94 5.34
CA VAL A 114 11.04 13.01 6.75
C VAL A 114 9.53 13.22 6.89
N ILE A 115 8.96 14.20 6.18
CA ILE A 115 7.52 14.48 6.21
C ILE A 115 6.72 13.25 5.77
N MET A 116 7.10 12.64 4.64
CA MET A 116 6.43 11.46 4.12
C MET A 116 6.49 10.29 5.09
N PHE A 117 7.65 10.04 5.72
CA PHE A 117 7.79 8.97 6.71
C PHE A 117 6.95 9.23 7.95
N MET A 118 6.93 10.47 8.48
CA MET A 118 6.11 10.84 9.62
C MET A 118 4.60 10.63 9.36
N ILE A 119 4.13 11.03 8.18
CA ILE A 119 2.73 10.82 7.77
C ILE A 119 2.40 9.32 7.71
N MET A 120 3.31 8.50 7.18
CA MET A 120 3.11 7.05 7.08
C MET A 120 3.16 6.36 8.45
N GLU A 121 4.03 6.80 9.37
CA GLU A 121 4.03 6.32 10.75
C GLU A 121 2.72 6.62 11.46
N TYR A 122 2.21 7.85 11.30
CA TYR A 122 0.91 8.25 11.83
C TYR A 122 -0.22 7.36 11.29
N LEU A 123 -0.21 7.06 9.99
CA LEU A 123 -1.20 6.18 9.37
C LEU A 123 -1.18 4.77 9.96
N SER A 124 0.01 4.20 10.08
CA SER A 124 0.19 2.87 10.67
C SER A 124 -0.29 2.83 12.12
N PHE A 125 0.02 3.86 12.90
CA PHE A 125 -0.45 3.96 14.28
C PHE A 125 -1.97 4.09 14.38
N PHE A 126 -2.58 4.92 13.52
CA PHE A 126 -4.04 5.06 13.45
C PHE A 126 -4.72 3.71 13.18
N PHE A 127 -4.26 2.99 12.16
CA PHE A 127 -4.82 1.69 11.81
C PHE A 127 -4.57 0.62 12.88
N MET A 128 -3.37 0.59 13.47
CA MET A 128 -3.07 -0.30 14.59
C MET A 128 -4.05 -0.07 15.76
N LYS A 129 -4.29 1.19 16.14
CA LYS A 129 -5.22 1.57 17.20
C LYS A 129 -6.66 1.15 16.87
N GLU A 130 -7.15 1.45 15.67
CA GLU A 130 -8.52 1.08 15.26
C GLU A 130 -8.69 -0.44 15.26
N THR A 131 -7.67 -1.19 14.88
CA THR A 131 -7.70 -2.66 14.90
C THR A 131 -7.72 -3.24 16.30
N LEU A 132 -6.87 -2.74 17.21
CA LEU A 132 -6.89 -3.18 18.62
C LEU A 132 -8.21 -2.84 19.32
N MET A 133 -8.90 -1.79 18.88
CA MET A 133 -10.21 -1.37 19.37
C MET A 133 -11.38 -2.10 18.69
N TYR A 134 -11.12 -3.00 17.74
CA TYR A 134 -12.14 -3.68 16.92
C TYR A 134 -13.08 -2.72 16.19
N ARG A 135 -12.53 -1.59 15.73
CA ARG A 135 -13.25 -0.52 15.04
C ARG A 135 -12.70 -0.29 13.64
N CYS A 136 -12.10 -1.32 13.03
CA CYS A 136 -11.54 -1.20 11.70
C CYS A 136 -12.52 -1.71 10.62
N PRO A 137 -13.25 -0.80 9.91
CA PRO A 137 -14.15 -1.16 8.82
C PRO A 137 -13.52 -2.03 7.74
N LEU A 138 -12.22 -1.87 7.47
CA LEU A 138 -11.51 -2.65 6.46
C LEU A 138 -11.42 -4.13 6.87
N ILE A 139 -11.16 -4.39 8.14
CA ILE A 139 -11.10 -5.76 8.66
C ILE A 139 -12.51 -6.31 8.84
N ASP A 140 -13.46 -5.51 9.32
CA ASP A 140 -14.87 -5.92 9.47
C ASP A 140 -15.47 -6.38 8.13
N LEU A 141 -15.21 -5.63 7.05
CA LEU A 141 -15.68 -6.01 5.72
C LEU A 141 -15.14 -7.37 5.29
N LEU A 142 -13.88 -7.68 5.63
CA LEU A 142 -13.21 -8.90 5.17
C LEU A 142 -13.46 -10.10 6.09
N ALA A 143 -13.53 -9.88 7.40
CA ALA A 143 -13.80 -10.92 8.39
C ALA A 143 -15.27 -11.34 8.40
N VAL A 144 -16.20 -10.39 8.20
CA VAL A 144 -17.65 -10.61 8.39
C VAL A 144 -18.39 -10.56 7.05
N ASP A 145 -18.24 -9.47 6.30
CA ASP A 145 -19.12 -9.21 5.16
C ASP A 145 -18.73 -10.03 3.91
N LEU A 146 -17.44 -10.21 3.64
CA LEU A 146 -16.93 -10.89 2.44
C LEU A 146 -17.32 -12.38 2.36
N PRO A 147 -17.15 -13.21 3.42
CA PRO A 147 -17.49 -14.63 3.36
C PRO A 147 -19.00 -14.86 3.15
N ILE A 148 -19.85 -13.99 3.72
CA ILE A 148 -21.30 -14.03 3.55
C ILE A 148 -21.70 -13.64 2.13
N GLN A 149 -21.01 -12.64 1.55
CA GLN A 149 -21.33 -12.13 0.22
C GLN A 149 -20.77 -13.00 -0.92
N GLU A 150 -19.65 -13.70 -0.72
CA GLU A 150 -19.09 -14.59 -1.73
C GLU A 150 -20.09 -15.67 -2.15
N LYS A 151 -20.83 -16.23 -1.19
CA LYS A 151 -21.89 -17.23 -1.44
C LYS A 151 -23.01 -16.72 -2.35
N LYS A 152 -23.17 -15.39 -2.50
CA LYS A 152 -24.20 -14.77 -3.34
C LYS A 152 -23.72 -14.46 -4.75
N PHE A 153 -22.43 -14.66 -5.05
CA PHE A 153 -21.90 -14.38 -6.38
C PHE A 153 -22.21 -15.51 -7.37
N THR A 154 -22.54 -15.10 -8.59
CA THR A 154 -22.65 -16.06 -9.71
C THR A 154 -21.26 -16.59 -10.08
N THR A 155 -21.19 -17.84 -10.53
CA THR A 155 -19.94 -18.51 -10.96
C THR A 155 -19.15 -17.67 -11.99
N LYS A 156 -19.85 -17.05 -12.95
CA LYS A 156 -19.24 -16.16 -13.95
C LYS A 156 -18.60 -14.91 -13.33
N MET A 157 -19.25 -14.29 -12.35
CA MET A 157 -18.69 -13.12 -11.64
C MET A 157 -17.46 -13.51 -10.83
N ARG A 158 -17.55 -14.65 -10.13
CA ARG A 158 -16.45 -15.24 -9.37
C ARG A 158 -15.21 -15.46 -10.25
N GLN A 159 -15.38 -16.14 -11.39
CA GLN A 159 -14.30 -16.38 -12.33
C GLN A 159 -13.66 -15.09 -12.86
N ASN A 160 -14.46 -14.06 -13.14
CA ASN A 160 -13.94 -12.78 -13.59
C ASN A 160 -13.14 -12.05 -12.49
N LEU A 161 -13.63 -12.07 -11.25
CA LEU A 161 -12.91 -11.51 -10.11
C LEU A 161 -11.57 -12.22 -9.89
N ILE A 162 -11.54 -13.55 -9.96
CA ILE A 162 -10.30 -14.34 -9.85
C ILE A 162 -9.33 -13.96 -10.97
N LYS A 163 -9.78 -13.92 -12.23
CA LYS A 163 -8.92 -13.54 -13.37
C LYS A 163 -8.29 -12.16 -13.18
N ILE A 164 -9.11 -11.17 -12.81
CA ILE A 164 -8.63 -9.80 -12.59
C ILE A 164 -7.66 -9.76 -11.40
N PHE A 165 -7.96 -10.45 -10.31
CA PHE A 165 -7.10 -10.54 -9.14
C PHE A 165 -5.73 -11.13 -9.48
N VAL A 166 -5.68 -12.24 -10.23
CA VAL A 166 -4.42 -12.85 -10.69
C VAL A 166 -3.59 -11.87 -11.51
N ILE A 167 -4.22 -11.15 -12.44
CA ILE A 167 -3.56 -10.15 -13.28
C ILE A 167 -2.98 -9.03 -12.41
N ILE A 168 -3.77 -8.49 -11.48
CA ILE A 168 -3.32 -7.44 -10.56
C ILE A 168 -2.15 -7.95 -9.73
N ASN A 169 -2.28 -9.13 -9.13
CA ASN A 169 -1.24 -9.70 -8.28
C ASN A 169 0.07 -9.87 -9.06
N PHE A 170 -0.02 -10.42 -10.28
CA PHE A 170 1.13 -10.59 -11.16
C PHE A 170 1.79 -9.26 -11.50
N ILE A 171 1.02 -8.22 -11.89
CA ILE A 171 1.55 -6.88 -12.17
C ILE A 171 2.21 -6.29 -10.92
N THR A 172 1.56 -6.38 -9.76
CA THR A 172 2.08 -5.84 -8.49
C THR A 172 3.36 -6.54 -8.06
N THR A 173 3.48 -7.85 -8.27
CA THR A 173 4.68 -8.61 -7.93
C THR A 173 5.84 -8.22 -8.84
N ILE A 174 5.62 -8.10 -10.15
CA ILE A 174 6.67 -7.67 -11.09
C ILE A 174 7.12 -6.25 -10.78
N THR A 175 6.18 -5.32 -10.60
CA THR A 175 6.50 -3.93 -10.28
C THR A 175 7.28 -3.83 -8.98
N TYR A 176 6.89 -4.57 -7.95
CA TYR A 176 7.61 -4.61 -6.68
C TYR A 176 9.02 -5.20 -6.80
N LEU A 177 9.19 -6.32 -7.50
CA LEU A 177 10.51 -6.93 -7.72
C LEU A 177 11.44 -5.97 -8.49
N ASN A 178 10.94 -5.30 -9.51
CA ASN A 178 11.71 -4.30 -10.24
C ASN A 178 12.13 -3.14 -9.33
N MET A 179 11.23 -2.67 -8.46
CA MET A 179 11.55 -1.62 -7.49
C MET A 179 12.66 -2.06 -6.52
N ILE A 180 12.60 -3.30 -6.00
CA ILE A 180 13.66 -3.85 -5.14
C ILE A 180 15.01 -3.84 -5.86
N ILE A 181 15.05 -4.35 -7.10
CA ILE A 181 16.29 -4.42 -7.89
C ILE A 181 16.85 -3.01 -8.09
N ILE A 182 16.01 -2.05 -8.50
CA ILE A 182 16.41 -0.66 -8.72
C ILE A 182 16.97 -0.04 -7.43
N ILE A 183 16.25 -0.15 -6.31
CA ILE A 183 16.69 0.43 -5.02
C ILE A 183 17.99 -0.21 -4.55
N PHE A 184 18.14 -1.53 -4.70
CA PHE A 184 19.35 -2.25 -4.33
C PHE A 184 20.55 -1.82 -5.20
N THR A 185 20.37 -1.72 -6.51
CA THR A 185 21.40 -1.22 -7.43
C THR A 185 21.80 0.22 -7.11
N ILE A 186 20.84 1.11 -6.84
CA ILE A 186 21.11 2.49 -6.42
C ILE A 186 21.92 2.50 -5.12
N SER A 187 21.57 1.64 -4.16
CA SER A 187 22.26 1.55 -2.86
C SER A 187 23.72 1.11 -3.04
N ILE A 188 24.00 0.09 -3.87
CA ILE A 188 25.37 -0.34 -4.17
C ILE A 188 26.14 0.78 -4.90
N ARG A 189 25.51 1.41 -5.89
CA ARG A 189 26.15 2.47 -6.68
C ARG A 189 26.49 3.69 -5.82
N LEU A 190 25.61 4.07 -4.90
CA LEU A 190 25.86 5.13 -3.92
C LEU A 190 27.11 4.83 -3.08
N ASN A 191 27.25 3.60 -2.59
CA ASN A 191 28.43 3.21 -1.82
C ASN A 191 29.72 3.29 -2.65
N TYR A 192 29.66 2.88 -3.92
CA TYR A 192 30.80 3.01 -4.83
C TYR A 192 31.17 4.48 -5.08
N LEU A 193 30.18 5.38 -5.21
CA LEU A 193 30.41 6.81 -5.40
C LEU A 193 31.08 7.49 -4.19
N TYR A 194 31.00 6.92 -2.98
CA TYR A 194 31.72 7.45 -1.81
C TYR A 194 33.23 7.17 -1.85
N LEU A 195 33.68 6.15 -2.57
CA LEU A 195 35.09 5.78 -2.63
C LEU A 195 36.02 6.91 -3.10
N PRO A 196 35.76 7.63 -4.22
CA PRO A 196 36.62 8.73 -4.65
C PRO A 196 36.68 9.87 -3.62
N PHE A 197 35.56 10.19 -2.96
CA PHE A 197 35.55 11.23 -1.91
C PHE A 197 36.38 10.84 -0.68
N TYR A 198 36.46 9.54 -0.37
CA TYR A 198 37.36 9.03 0.65
C TYR A 198 38.84 9.11 0.22
N LEU A 199 39.16 8.71 -1.02
CA LEU A 199 40.53 8.79 -1.55
C LEU A 199 41.05 10.22 -1.63
N ASP A 200 40.17 11.19 -1.90
CA ASP A 200 40.49 12.63 -1.93
C ASP A 200 40.55 13.27 -0.53
N ASN A 201 40.47 12.49 0.56
CA ASN A 201 40.45 12.95 1.95
C ASN A 201 39.32 13.96 2.28
N ARG A 202 38.23 13.97 1.50
CA ARG A 202 37.06 14.85 1.77
C ARG A 202 36.15 14.27 2.86
N ILE A 203 36.21 12.95 3.05
CA ILE A 203 35.36 12.19 3.97
C ILE A 203 36.26 11.34 4.85
N THR A 204 35.95 11.24 6.14
CA THR A 204 36.73 10.42 7.08
C THR A 204 36.40 8.92 6.92
N MET A 205 37.31 8.04 7.37
CA MET A 205 37.05 6.59 7.40
C MET A 205 35.79 6.23 8.20
N ILE A 206 35.52 6.97 9.29
CA ILE A 206 34.32 6.77 10.11
C ILE A 206 33.06 7.09 9.28
N GLN A 207 33.03 8.23 8.60
CA GLN A 207 31.91 8.60 7.72
C GLN A 207 31.74 7.60 6.58
N PHE A 208 32.83 7.10 5.99
CA PHE A 208 32.75 6.07 4.95
C PHE A 208 32.15 4.76 5.49
N SER A 209 32.60 4.31 6.67
CA SER A 209 32.12 3.09 7.31
C SER A 209 30.64 3.16 7.70
N THR A 210 30.17 4.31 8.18
CA THR A 210 28.75 4.53 8.55
C THR A 210 27.83 4.69 7.35
N CYS A 211 28.35 5.01 6.15
CA CYS A 211 27.52 5.17 4.95
C CYS A 211 26.91 3.88 4.42
N PHE A 212 27.63 2.77 4.54
CA PHE A 212 27.11 1.47 4.15
C PHE A 212 25.86 1.06 4.96
N PRO A 213 25.88 1.00 6.31
CA PRO A 213 24.69 0.68 7.08
C PRO A 213 23.60 1.74 6.94
N SER A 214 23.96 3.02 6.80
CA SER A 214 23.00 4.11 6.58
C SER A 214 22.23 3.95 5.27
N SER A 215 22.94 3.67 4.17
CA SER A 215 22.33 3.47 2.85
C SER A 215 21.47 2.21 2.82
N LEU A 216 21.89 1.11 3.46
CA LEU A 216 21.07 -0.10 3.61
C LEU A 216 19.80 0.16 4.43
N LEU A 217 19.90 0.89 5.53
CA LEU A 217 18.77 1.23 6.39
C LEU A 217 17.74 2.10 5.63
N ILE A 218 18.21 3.10 4.87
CA ILE A 218 17.35 3.89 3.97
C ILE A 218 16.71 2.99 2.91
N ALA A 219 17.49 2.11 2.25
CA ALA A 219 16.99 1.20 1.23
C ALA A 219 15.89 0.27 1.77
N MET A 220 16.10 -0.31 2.96
CA MET A 220 15.11 -1.17 3.63
C MET A 220 13.79 -0.42 3.87
N LYS A 221 13.85 0.83 4.36
CA LYS A 221 12.65 1.63 4.60
C LYS A 221 11.95 2.04 3.30
N VAL A 222 12.69 2.41 2.26
CA VAL A 222 12.10 2.73 0.94
C VAL A 222 11.44 1.50 0.33
N ILE A 223 12.08 0.32 0.40
CA ILE A 223 11.50 -0.95 -0.06
C ILE A 223 10.23 -1.28 0.74
N SER A 224 10.27 -1.17 2.07
CA SER A 224 9.11 -1.39 2.94
C SER A 224 7.94 -0.46 2.59
N LEU A 225 8.23 0.82 2.36
CA LEU A 225 7.21 1.80 1.95
C LEU A 225 6.62 1.47 0.58
N ALA A 226 7.47 1.16 -0.41
CA ALA A 226 7.00 0.77 -1.73
C ALA A 226 6.11 -0.47 -1.65
N PHE A 227 6.47 -1.45 -0.83
CA PHE A 227 5.66 -2.64 -0.59
C PHE A 227 4.31 -2.32 0.04
N GLN A 228 4.29 -1.44 1.05
CA GLN A 228 3.05 -0.98 1.68
C GLN A 228 2.13 -0.26 0.68
N LEU A 229 2.68 0.58 -0.20
CA LEU A 229 1.91 1.28 -1.23
C LEU A 229 1.37 0.31 -2.30
N CYS A 230 2.17 -0.65 -2.77
CA CYS A 230 1.71 -1.66 -3.73
C CYS A 230 0.60 -2.55 -3.15
N THR A 231 0.75 -3.00 -1.91
CA THR A 231 -0.25 -3.87 -1.24
C THR A 231 -1.54 -3.13 -0.94
N SER A 232 -1.47 -1.91 -0.41
CA SER A 232 -2.65 -1.06 -0.18
C SER A 232 -3.35 -0.67 -1.49
N GLY A 233 -2.59 -0.33 -2.53
CA GLY A 233 -3.14 -0.02 -3.86
C GLY A 233 -3.87 -1.21 -4.48
N LYS A 234 -3.29 -2.42 -4.36
CA LYS A 234 -3.93 -3.67 -4.79
C LYS A 234 -5.26 -3.91 -4.07
N LEU A 235 -5.25 -3.78 -2.75
CA LEU A 235 -6.43 -3.98 -1.91
C LEU A 235 -7.53 -2.94 -2.20
N PHE A 236 -7.15 -1.68 -2.44
CA PHE A 236 -8.07 -0.63 -2.85
C PHE A 236 -8.71 -0.93 -4.22
N LEU A 237 -7.91 -1.30 -5.21
CA LEU A 237 -8.40 -1.64 -6.56
C LEU A 237 -9.35 -2.84 -6.52
N TYR A 238 -9.05 -3.82 -5.68
CA TYR A 238 -9.97 -4.93 -5.43
C TYR A 238 -11.31 -4.45 -4.86
N TYR A 239 -11.31 -3.58 -3.85
CA TYR A 239 -12.55 -3.06 -3.30
C TYR A 239 -13.37 -2.31 -4.34
N LEU A 240 -12.75 -1.48 -5.17
CA LEU A 240 -13.45 -0.80 -6.25
C LEU A 240 -14.13 -1.79 -7.21
N LEU A 241 -13.43 -2.87 -7.57
CA LEU A 241 -14.01 -3.93 -8.41
C LEU A 241 -15.16 -4.63 -7.69
N PHE A 242 -14.98 -4.99 -6.42
CA PHE A 242 -16.00 -5.62 -5.60
C PHE A 242 -17.29 -4.77 -5.55
N PHE A 243 -17.18 -3.48 -5.23
CA PHE A 243 -18.31 -2.56 -5.22
C PHE A 243 -18.94 -2.39 -6.61
N THR A 244 -18.13 -2.30 -7.66
CA THR A 244 -18.62 -2.24 -9.05
C THR A 244 -19.48 -3.45 -9.39
N TYR A 245 -19.07 -4.65 -8.99
CA TYR A 245 -19.86 -5.86 -9.22
C TYR A 245 -21.15 -5.88 -8.39
N ARG A 246 -21.12 -5.41 -7.14
CA ARG A 246 -22.33 -5.31 -6.30
C ARG A 246 -23.35 -4.32 -6.87
N ILE A 247 -22.90 -3.17 -7.37
CA ILE A 247 -23.76 -2.20 -8.07
C ILE A 247 -24.36 -2.83 -9.33
N LYS A 248 -23.55 -3.56 -10.13
CA LYS A 248 -24.07 -4.30 -11.30
C LYS A 248 -25.09 -5.37 -10.91
N GLN A 249 -24.93 -6.03 -9.77
CA GLN A 249 -25.90 -7.01 -9.27
C GLN A 249 -27.22 -6.33 -8.87
N LEU A 250 -27.15 -5.21 -8.14
CA LEU A 250 -28.33 -4.39 -7.81
C LEU A 250 -29.04 -3.88 -9.07
N TYR A 251 -28.28 -3.45 -10.08
CA TYR A 251 -28.84 -3.04 -11.36
C TYR A 251 -29.60 -4.17 -12.05
N ARG A 252 -29.08 -5.41 -12.04
CA ARG A 252 -29.80 -6.57 -12.59
C ARG A 252 -31.08 -6.88 -11.84
N ILE A 253 -31.07 -6.77 -10.50
CA ILE A 253 -32.27 -6.95 -9.67
C ILE A 253 -33.30 -5.86 -10.02
N SER A 254 -32.87 -4.60 -10.08
CA SER A 254 -33.71 -3.47 -10.49
C SER A 254 -34.31 -3.67 -11.89
N TRP A 255 -33.49 -4.07 -12.86
CA TRP A 255 -33.94 -4.36 -14.22
C TRP A 255 -34.94 -5.52 -14.29
N SER A 256 -34.73 -6.56 -13.46
CA SER A 256 -35.69 -7.66 -13.34
C SER A 256 -37.02 -7.23 -12.73
N ILE A 257 -37.01 -6.27 -11.80
CA ILE A 257 -38.23 -5.64 -11.26
C ILE A 257 -38.96 -4.90 -12.37
N ILE A 258 -38.25 -4.07 -13.15
CA ILE A 258 -38.85 -3.31 -14.26
C ILE A 258 -39.49 -4.27 -15.27
N LYS A 259 -38.75 -5.30 -15.72
CA LYS A 259 -39.29 -6.29 -16.66
C LYS A 259 -40.45 -7.11 -16.09
N ALA A 260 -40.35 -7.57 -14.85
CA ALA A 260 -41.42 -8.32 -14.20
C ALA A 260 -42.65 -7.44 -13.90
N SER A 261 -42.46 -6.12 -13.75
CA SER A 261 -43.57 -5.20 -13.46
C SER A 261 -44.62 -5.16 -14.58
N PHE A 262 -44.24 -5.54 -15.80
CA PHE A 262 -45.14 -5.63 -16.97
C PHE A 262 -46.03 -6.89 -16.98
N TYR A 263 -45.64 -7.99 -16.32
CA TYR A 263 -46.32 -9.30 -16.44
C TYR A 263 -46.62 -10.03 -15.11
N SER A 264 -46.19 -9.49 -13.96
CA SER A 264 -46.25 -10.20 -12.67
C SER A 264 -47.32 -9.70 -11.72
N SER A 265 -47.80 -10.61 -10.86
CA SER A 265 -48.75 -10.32 -9.79
C SER A 265 -48.17 -9.37 -8.74
N TYR A 266 -49.04 -8.65 -8.03
CA TYR A 266 -48.67 -7.72 -6.96
C TYR A 266 -47.71 -8.34 -5.91
N PHE A 267 -47.92 -9.61 -5.54
CA PHE A 267 -47.07 -10.34 -4.61
C PHE A 267 -45.63 -10.53 -5.11
N ALA A 268 -45.44 -10.82 -6.40
CA ALA A 268 -44.11 -10.93 -6.99
C ALA A 268 -43.38 -9.58 -6.96
N LYS A 269 -44.08 -8.49 -7.32
CA LYS A 269 -43.52 -7.12 -7.27
C LYS A 269 -43.06 -6.76 -5.85
N LYS A 270 -43.87 -7.03 -4.83
CA LYS A 270 -43.52 -6.78 -3.41
C LYS A 270 -42.29 -7.58 -2.98
N ARG A 271 -42.19 -8.86 -3.35
CA ARG A 271 -41.04 -9.72 -3.03
C ARG A 271 -39.74 -9.21 -3.67
N PHE A 272 -39.77 -8.83 -4.94
CA PHE A 272 -38.58 -8.31 -5.61
C PHE A 272 -38.15 -6.94 -5.04
N TRP A 273 -39.10 -6.06 -4.73
CA TRP A 273 -38.81 -4.79 -4.06
C TRP A 273 -38.12 -4.99 -2.71
N PHE A 274 -38.63 -5.92 -1.90
CA PHE A 274 -38.00 -6.27 -0.62
C PHE A 274 -36.57 -6.80 -0.80
N GLN A 275 -36.35 -7.64 -1.82
CA GLN A 275 -35.03 -8.17 -2.14
C GLN A 275 -34.05 -7.06 -2.58
N PHE A 276 -34.49 -6.13 -3.43
CA PHE A 276 -33.68 -4.98 -3.83
C PHE A 276 -33.33 -4.10 -2.62
N PHE A 277 -34.34 -3.71 -1.84
CA PHE A 277 -34.14 -2.81 -0.70
C PHE A 277 -33.20 -3.41 0.35
N ARG A 278 -33.33 -4.71 0.62
CA ARG A 278 -32.42 -5.43 1.51
C ARG A 278 -30.97 -5.39 1.01
N GLU A 279 -30.72 -5.74 -0.25
CA GLU A 279 -29.36 -5.74 -0.80
C GLU A 279 -28.78 -4.33 -0.92
N TYR A 280 -29.63 -3.32 -1.19
CA TYR A 280 -29.25 -1.91 -1.22
C TYR A 280 -28.85 -1.41 0.17
N ILE A 281 -29.65 -1.65 1.21
CA ILE A 281 -29.33 -1.25 2.59
C ILE A 281 -28.02 -1.89 3.04
N ILE A 282 -27.83 -3.18 2.78
CA ILE A 282 -26.58 -3.87 3.13
C ILE A 282 -25.40 -3.20 2.42
N LEU A 283 -25.50 -2.94 1.11
CA LEU A 283 -24.43 -2.29 0.36
C LEU A 283 -24.15 -0.87 0.86
N TYR A 284 -25.19 -0.08 1.10
CA TYR A 284 -25.07 1.27 1.63
C TYR A 284 -24.40 1.27 3.00
N GLY A 285 -24.83 0.39 3.90
CA GLY A 285 -24.25 0.22 5.24
C GLY A 285 -22.76 -0.16 5.18
N THR A 286 -22.37 -1.09 4.30
CA THR A 286 -20.94 -1.43 4.14
C THR A 286 -20.13 -0.27 3.56
N THR A 287 -20.66 0.45 2.57
CA THR A 287 -19.98 1.63 1.99
C THR A 287 -19.82 2.76 3.01
N VAL A 288 -20.84 3.06 3.82
CA VAL A 288 -20.76 4.10 4.86
C VAL A 288 -19.69 3.75 5.91
N ARG A 289 -19.64 2.49 6.37
CA ARG A 289 -18.61 2.04 7.31
C ARG A 289 -17.20 2.19 6.72
N LEU A 290 -16.99 1.70 5.50
CA LEU A 290 -15.70 1.82 4.82
C LEU A 290 -15.28 3.26 4.54
N ASN A 291 -16.24 4.13 4.22
CA ASN A 291 -15.97 5.54 3.92
C ASN A 291 -15.19 6.22 5.05
N ARG A 292 -15.43 5.84 6.31
CA ARG A 292 -14.67 6.36 7.45
C ARG A 292 -13.17 6.06 7.34
N SER A 293 -12.79 4.82 7.06
CA SER A 293 -11.38 4.42 6.91
C SER A 293 -10.77 4.93 5.59
N VAL A 294 -11.54 4.87 4.50
CA VAL A 294 -11.09 5.32 3.18
C VAL A 294 -10.85 6.83 3.17
N LYS A 295 -11.69 7.62 3.87
CA LYS A 295 -11.49 9.08 4.00
C LYS A 295 -10.15 9.42 4.64
N VAL A 296 -9.75 8.70 5.69
CA VAL A 296 -8.44 8.91 6.35
C VAL A 296 -7.30 8.54 5.41
N ALA A 297 -7.40 7.40 4.72
CA ALA A 297 -6.39 6.99 3.74
C ALA A 297 -6.27 7.98 2.58
N LEU A 298 -7.38 8.47 2.03
CA LEU A 298 -7.41 9.46 0.95
C LEU A 298 -6.84 10.81 1.39
N LEU A 299 -7.18 11.29 2.59
CA LEU A 299 -6.60 12.50 3.17
C LEU A 299 -5.07 12.40 3.23
N ILE A 300 -4.54 11.24 3.61
CA ILE A 300 -3.09 11.03 3.72
C ILE A 300 -2.43 10.98 2.36
N ILE A 301 -3.02 10.30 1.38
CA ILE A 301 -2.55 10.33 -0.01
C ILE A 301 -2.55 11.77 -0.53
N GLU A 302 -3.59 12.55 -0.22
CA GLU A 302 -3.68 13.95 -0.59
C GLU A 302 -2.59 14.80 0.09
N LEU A 303 -2.31 14.58 1.37
CA LEU A 303 -1.23 15.27 2.10
C LEU A 303 0.14 14.95 1.50
N ILE A 304 0.42 13.69 1.19
CA ILE A 304 1.65 13.27 0.53
C ILE A 304 1.75 13.94 -0.85
N ASN A 305 0.70 13.88 -1.67
CA ASN A 305 0.70 14.51 -2.99
C ASN A 305 0.88 16.03 -2.93
N LYS A 306 0.18 16.73 -2.04
CA LYS A 306 0.34 18.18 -1.86
C LYS A 306 1.74 18.54 -1.39
N SER A 307 2.30 17.78 -0.45
CA SER A 307 3.68 17.99 0.00
C SER A 307 4.67 17.83 -1.16
N LEU A 308 4.50 16.82 -2.02
CA LEU A 308 5.32 16.62 -3.22
C LEU A 308 5.17 17.74 -4.25
N VAL A 309 3.98 18.28 -4.44
CA VAL A 309 3.75 19.42 -5.36
C VAL A 309 4.41 20.69 -4.83
N ILE A 310 4.17 21.04 -3.57
CA ILE A 310 4.82 22.19 -2.91
C ILE A 310 6.34 22.04 -3.02
N PHE A 311 6.84 20.85 -2.76
CA PHE A 311 8.24 20.51 -2.89
C PHE A 311 8.80 20.76 -4.29
N GLY A 312 8.14 20.21 -5.32
CA GLY A 312 8.54 20.40 -6.71
C GLY A 312 8.58 21.88 -7.11
N CYS A 313 7.60 22.67 -6.67
CA CYS A 313 7.56 24.11 -6.90
C CYS A 313 8.72 24.86 -6.21
N VAL A 314 9.04 24.52 -4.95
CA VAL A 314 10.14 25.14 -4.21
C VAL A 314 11.51 24.78 -4.82
N CYS A 315 11.69 23.53 -5.23
CA CYS A 315 12.92 23.10 -5.90
C CYS A 315 13.12 23.81 -7.24
N GLU A 316 12.07 23.94 -8.06
CA GLU A 316 12.20 24.60 -9.37
C GLU A 316 12.41 26.12 -9.24
N THR A 317 11.79 26.77 -8.24
CA THR A 317 12.05 28.20 -7.97
C THR A 317 13.48 28.44 -7.53
N ARG A 318 14.02 27.63 -6.61
CA ARG A 318 15.44 27.71 -6.20
C ARG A 318 16.41 27.43 -7.33
N ARG A 319 16.08 26.49 -8.21
CA ARG A 319 16.89 26.22 -9.40
C ARG A 319 16.97 27.46 -10.30
N LYS A 320 15.84 28.12 -10.55
CA LYS A 320 15.81 29.33 -11.39
C LYS A 320 16.51 30.55 -10.76
N THR A 321 16.49 30.69 -9.43
CA THR A 321 17.21 31.79 -8.76
C THR A 321 18.72 31.60 -8.78
N ASN A 322 19.22 30.37 -8.62
CA ASN A 322 20.65 30.08 -8.66
C ASN A 322 21.27 30.17 -10.07
N TRP A 323 20.45 30.20 -11.14
CA TRP A 323 20.92 30.43 -12.52
C TRP A 323 20.97 31.91 -12.89
N LYS A 324 20.43 32.80 -12.04
CA LYS A 324 20.41 34.26 -12.25
C LYS A 324 21.46 35.01 -11.43
N MET A 325 22.25 34.29 -10.62
CA MET A 325 23.50 34.75 -10.01
C MET A 325 24.65 34.02 -10.71
#